data_AF-A0A1G7T0H4-F1
#
_entry.id   AF-A0A1G7T0H4-F1
#
_cell.length_a   1.000
_cell.length_b   1.000
_cell.length_c   1.000
_cell.angle_alpha   90.00
_cell.angle_beta   90.00
_cell.angle_gamma   90.00
#
_symmetry.space_group_name_H-M   'P 1'
#
loop_
_entity.id
_entity.type
_entity.pdbx_description
1 polymer ?
#
loop_
_entity_poly.entity_id
_entity_poly.type
_entity_poly.pdbx_seq_one_letter_code
_entity_poly.pdbx_strand_id
1 'polypeptide(L)'
;MRTLRVKLTVPAADAPESARQTFATLSELHADQAIFQVNRTAYVDEETWGFQVQYESELQTSREYVQTTSLAELEQVMARLAPASFEERVTDDR
;
A
#
# COMPACT_ATOMS: atom_id res chain seq x y z
N MET A 1 18.30 6.02 5.70
CA MET A 1 17.50 5.70 4.48
C MET A 1 16.02 5.79 4.85
N ARG A 2 15.21 6.43 4.00
CA ARG A 2 13.75 6.51 4.16
C ARG A 2 13.12 5.63 3.08
N THR A 3 12.25 4.71 3.46
CA THR A 3 11.68 3.76 2.51
C THR A 3 10.21 3.55 2.84
N LEU A 4 9.36 3.93 1.89
CA LEU A 4 7.96 3.56 1.91
C LEU A 4 7.77 2.25 1.17
N ARG A 5 7.06 1.32 1.78
CA ARG A 5 6.77 0.00 1.22
C ARG A 5 5.29 -0.29 1.31
N VAL A 6 4.69 -0.64 0.18
CA VAL A 6 3.30 -1.05 0.08
C VAL A 6 3.27 -2.53 -0.25
N LYS A 7 2.69 -3.31 0.65
CA LYS A 7 2.52 -4.75 0.47
C LYS A 7 1.04 -5.06 0.30
N LEU A 8 0.66 -5.66 -0.82
CA LEU A 8 -0.66 -6.26 -0.97
C LEU A 8 -0.59 -7.71 -0.47
N THR A 9 -1.31 -8.00 0.60
CA THR A 9 -1.53 -9.35 1.11
C THR A 9 -2.76 -9.93 0.42
N VAL A 10 -2.55 -11.04 -0.31
CA VAL A 10 -3.61 -11.78 -0.97
C VAL A 10 -3.66 -13.17 -0.34
N PRO A 11 -4.70 -13.51 0.47
CA PRO A 11 -4.89 -14.88 0.93
C PRO A 11 -5.08 -15.82 -0.26
N ALA A 12 -4.85 -17.11 -0.03
CA ALA A 12 -5.01 -18.13 -1.08
C ALA A 12 -6.44 -18.20 -1.64
N ALA A 13 -7.43 -17.75 -0.87
CA ALA A 13 -8.78 -17.46 -1.32
C ALA A 13 -8.86 -16.01 -1.82
N ASP A 14 -9.12 -15.82 -3.11
CA ASP A 14 -8.98 -14.59 -3.90
C ASP A 14 -9.22 -13.23 -3.20
N ALA A 15 -8.21 -12.36 -3.25
CA ALA A 15 -8.43 -10.91 -3.16
C ALA A 15 -9.29 -10.42 -4.34
N PRO A 16 -10.17 -9.42 -4.14
CA PRO A 16 -10.99 -8.88 -5.21
C PRO A 16 -10.12 -8.31 -6.33
N GLU A 17 -10.56 -8.48 -7.58
CA GLU A 17 -9.84 -8.02 -8.77
C GLU A 17 -9.55 -6.52 -8.72
N SER A 18 -10.48 -5.74 -8.18
CA SER A 18 -10.33 -4.30 -7.95
C SER A 18 -9.16 -3.97 -7.02
N ALA A 19 -8.87 -4.76 -5.98
CA ALA A 19 -7.70 -4.53 -5.13
C ALA A 19 -6.39 -4.77 -5.91
N ARG A 20 -6.36 -5.78 -6.79
CA ARG A 20 -5.19 -6.02 -7.66
C ARG A 20 -4.99 -4.89 -8.67
N GLN A 21 -6.08 -4.37 -9.25
CA GLN A 21 -6.04 -3.22 -10.16
C GLN A 21 -5.56 -1.95 -9.44
N THR A 22 -6.10 -1.65 -8.26
CA THR A 22 -5.66 -0.53 -7.42
C THR A 22 -4.17 -0.65 -7.09
N PHE A 23 -3.69 -1.84 -6.73
CA PHE A 23 -2.27 -2.05 -6.49
C PHE A 23 -1.42 -1.82 -7.75
N ALA A 24 -1.84 -2.34 -8.90
CA ALA A 24 -1.13 -2.17 -10.16
C ALA A 24 -1.01 -0.68 -10.52
N THR A 25 -2.13 0.04 -10.55
CA THR A 25 -2.15 1.48 -10.86
C THR A 25 -1.30 2.28 -9.88
N LEU A 26 -1.41 2.02 -8.57
CA LEU A 26 -0.62 2.73 -7.56
C LEU A 26 0.88 2.43 -7.71
N SER A 27 1.22 1.18 -8.03
CA SER A 27 2.61 0.77 -8.23
C SER A 27 3.25 1.42 -9.46
N GLU A 28 2.48 1.62 -10.53
CA GLU A 28 2.94 2.35 -11.71
C GLU A 28 3.08 3.85 -11.43
N LEU A 29 2.12 4.43 -10.71
CA LEU A 29 2.12 5.87 -10.39
C LEU A 29 3.26 6.27 -9.44
N HIS A 30 3.70 5.37 -8.56
CA HIS A 30 4.62 5.70 -7.46
C HIS A 30 5.84 4.81 -7.40
N ALA A 31 6.19 4.14 -8.50
CA ALA A 31 7.37 3.26 -8.58
C ALA A 31 8.69 3.94 -8.17
N ASP A 32 8.77 5.28 -8.32
CA ASP A 32 9.91 6.10 -7.91
C ASP A 32 9.92 6.45 -6.41
N GLN A 33 8.76 6.38 -5.74
CA GLN A 33 8.59 6.84 -4.35
C GLN A 33 8.47 5.68 -3.35
N ALA A 34 7.99 4.51 -3.79
CA ALA A 34 7.71 3.39 -2.91
C ALA A 34 8.06 2.03 -3.51
N ILE A 35 8.34 1.08 -2.63
CA ILE A 35 8.57 -0.32 -3.00
C ILE A 35 7.25 -1.07 -2.91
N PHE A 36 6.80 -1.63 -4.03
CA PHE A 36 5.56 -2.39 -4.13
C PHE A 36 5.84 -3.89 -4.12
N GLN A 37 5.15 -4.63 -3.26
CA GLN A 37 5.26 -6.10 -3.18
C GLN A 37 3.88 -6.76 -3.07
N VAL A 38 3.69 -7.89 -3.74
CA VAL A 38 2.51 -8.74 -3.55
C VAL A 38 2.95 -9.99 -2.81
N ASN A 39 2.45 -10.19 -1.60
CA ASN A 39 2.70 -11.41 -0.83
C ASN A 39 1.54 -12.38 -1.05
N ARG A 40 1.84 -13.47 -1.76
CA ARG A 40 0.99 -14.67 -1.85
C ARG A 40 1.48 -15.68 -0.80
N THR A 41 1.33 -15.34 0.47
CA THR A 41 1.77 -16.21 1.56
C THR A 41 0.56 -16.88 2.18
N ALA A 42 0.51 -18.21 2.13
CA ALA A 42 -0.44 -19.03 2.90
C ALA A 42 -0.20 -18.98 4.43
N TYR A 43 0.67 -18.07 4.88
CA TYR A 43 1.21 -17.95 6.25
C TYR A 43 0.99 -16.56 6.85
N VAL A 44 0.26 -15.66 6.19
CA VAL A 44 -0.24 -14.48 6.90
C VAL A 44 -1.43 -14.96 7.71
N ASP A 45 -1.33 -14.88 9.04
CA ASP A 45 -2.39 -15.13 10.02
C ASP A 45 -3.60 -14.16 9.88
N GLU A 46 -3.71 -13.48 8.73
CA GLU A 46 -4.82 -12.61 8.38
C GLU A 46 -5.69 -13.39 7.39
N GLU A 47 -6.84 -13.84 7.86
CA GLU A 47 -7.85 -14.54 7.06
C GLU A 47 -8.42 -13.68 5.91
N THR A 48 -7.98 -12.42 5.79
CA THR A 48 -8.52 -11.41 4.88
C THR A 48 -7.44 -10.82 3.96
N TRP A 49 -7.88 -10.26 2.83
CA TRP A 49 -7.02 -9.51 1.91
C TRP A 49 -6.87 -8.07 2.40
N GLY A 50 -5.75 -7.43 2.05
CA GLY A 50 -5.57 -6.01 2.35
C GLY A 50 -4.17 -5.50 2.04
N PHE A 51 -4.00 -4.19 2.21
CA PHE A 51 -2.75 -3.49 1.97
C PHE A 51 -2.08 -3.19 3.31
N GLN A 52 -0.85 -3.66 3.46
CA GLN A 52 0.05 -3.22 4.50
C GLN A 52 0.94 -2.11 3.95
N VAL A 53 0.77 -0.89 4.46
CA VAL A 53 1.66 0.24 4.16
C VAL A 53 2.63 0.37 5.32
N GLN A 54 3.92 0.37 5.01
CA GLN A 54 5.00 0.45 5.98
C GLN A 54 5.98 1.55 5.59
N TYR A 55 6.26 2.46 6.49
CA TYR A 55 7.27 3.50 6.34
C TYR A 55 8.40 3.25 7.33
N GLU A 56 9.62 3.11 6.81
CA GLU A 56 10.84 2.91 7.58
C GLU A 56 11.72 4.16 7.44
N SER A 57 12.12 4.75 8.56
CA SER A 57 13.04 5.88 8.64
C SER A 57 14.05 5.66 9.76
N GLU A 58 15.10 6.49 9.81
CA GLU A 58 16.14 6.40 10.86
C GLU A 58 15.60 6.66 12.28
N LEU A 59 14.44 7.32 12.39
CA LEU A 59 13.87 7.73 13.66
C LEU A 59 12.66 6.86 14.07
N GLN A 60 11.97 6.26 13.11
CA GLN A 60 10.74 5.51 13.37
C GLN A 60 10.43 4.49 12.27
N THR A 61 9.76 3.42 12.68
CA THR A 61 9.04 2.50 11.80
C THR A 61 7.55 2.64 12.08
N SER A 62 6.77 2.91 11.03
CA SER A 62 5.32 3.02 11.11
C SER A 62 4.68 2.02 10.14
N ARG A 63 3.60 1.37 10.55
CA ARG A 63 2.87 0.40 9.75
C ARG A 63 1.37 0.61 9.95
N GLU A 64 0.63 0.56 8.86
CA GLU A 64 -0.83 0.55 8.86
C GLU A 64 -1.33 -0.58 7.94
N TYR A 65 -2.44 -1.19 8.32
CA TYR A 65 -3.15 -2.16 7.48
C TYR A 65 -4.48 -1.55 7.07
N VAL A 66 -4.78 -1.56 5.78
CA VAL A 66 -5.99 -1.01 5.21
C VAL A 66 -6.59 -1.97 4.20
N GLN A 67 -7.89 -2.22 4.33
CA GLN A 67 -8.66 -3.02 3.39
C GLN A 67 -9.54 -2.09 2.56
N THR A 68 -8.99 -1.54 1.49
CA THR A 68 -9.69 -0.64 0.56
C THR A 68 -9.43 -1.05 -0.89
N THR A 69 -10.32 -0.67 -1.79
CA THR A 69 -10.10 -0.71 -3.25
C THR A 69 -9.96 0.68 -3.85
N SER A 70 -10.02 1.74 -3.04
CA SER A 70 -9.88 3.12 -3.49
C SER A 70 -8.40 3.50 -3.58
N LEU A 71 -8.00 4.03 -4.75
CA LEU A 71 -6.66 4.59 -4.95
C LEU A 71 -6.42 5.79 -4.02
N ALA A 72 -7.40 6.68 -3.90
CA ALA A 72 -7.29 7.89 -3.09
C ALA A 72 -7.13 7.56 -1.59
N GLU A 73 -7.89 6.59 -1.07
CA GLU A 73 -7.76 6.20 0.34
C GLU A 73 -6.38 5.58 0.62
N LEU A 74 -5.88 4.73 -0.28
CA LEU A 74 -4.57 4.11 -0.12
C LEU A 74 -3.44 5.12 -0.23
N GLU A 75 -3.56 6.10 -1.13
CA GLU A 75 -2.61 7.19 -1.28
C GLU A 75 -2.57 8.10 -0.05
N GLN A 76 -3.73 8.45 0.53
CA GLN A 76 -3.80 9.22 1.77
C GLN A 76 -3.14 8.50 2.95
N VAL A 77 -3.25 7.17 3.02
CA VAL A 77 -2.56 6.37 4.05
C VAL A 77 -1.05 6.45 3.85
N MET A 78 -0.58 6.35 2.60
CA MET A 78 0.83 6.50 2.26
C MET A 78 1.37 7.89 2.64
N ALA A 79 0.65 8.96 2.30
CA ALA A 79 1.00 10.33 2.64
C ALA A 79 1.03 10.55 4.16
N ARG A 80 0.07 9.99 4.89
CA ARG A 80 0.02 10.08 6.36
C ARG A 80 1.22 9.40 7.02
N LEU A 81 1.66 8.25 6.49
CA LEU A 81 2.80 7.50 7.02
C LEU A 81 4.14 8.11 6.62
N ALA A 82 4.22 8.75 5.45
CA ALA A 82 5.45 9.33 4.91
C ALA A 82 5.28 10.82 4.48
N PRO A 83 4.82 11.72 5.37
CA PRO A 83 4.40 13.08 4.99
C PRO A 83 5.52 13.95 4.42
N ALA A 84 6.78 13.59 4.65
CA ALA A 84 7.94 14.31 4.16
C ALA A 84 8.68 13.58 3.02
N SER A 85 8.14 12.46 2.53
CA SER A 85 8.83 11.61 1.54
C SER A 85 7.89 10.95 0.53
N PHE A 86 6.60 11.27 0.58
CA PHE A 86 5.60 10.80 -0.35
C PHE A 86 4.77 11.98 -0.85
N GLU A 87 4.65 12.09 -2.16
CA GLU A 87 3.84 13.08 -2.86
C GLU A 87 2.60 12.39 -3.44
N GLU A 88 1.42 12.87 -3.05
CA GLU A 88 0.13 12.44 -3.56
C GLU A 88 -0.02 12.83 -5.04
N ARG A 89 -0.37 11.88 -5.91
CA ARG A 89 -0.54 12.07 -7.37
C ARG A 89 -1.96 11.75 -7.84
N VAL A 90 -2.78 11.12 -6.99
CA VAL A 90 -4.19 10.87 -7.23
C VAL A 90 -4.97 12.08 -6.72
N THR A 91 -5.27 13.00 -7.62
CA THR A 91 -6.29 14.03 -7.36
C THR A 91 -7.65 13.36 -7.37
N ASP A 92 -8.36 13.42 -6.23
CA ASP A 92 -9.78 13.08 -6.11
C ASP A 92 -10.57 14.01 -7.05
N ASP A 93 -10.81 13.58 -8.29
CA ASP A 93 -11.78 14.22 -9.18
C ASP A 93 -13.16 13.83 -8.67
N ARG A 94 -13.70 14.68 -7.80
CA ARG A 94 -15.03 14.53 -7.21
C ARG A 94 -16.00 15.53 -7.81
#